data_AF-A0A381FBU8-F1
#
_entry.id   AF-A0A381FBU8-F1
#
_cell.length_a   1.000
_cell.length_b   1.000
_cell.length_c   1.000
_cell.angle_alpha   90.00
_cell.angle_beta   90.00
_cell.angle_gamma   90.00
#
_symmetry.space_group_name_H-M   'P 1'
#
loop_
_entity.id
_entity.type
_entity.pdbx_description
1 polymer ?
#
loop_
_entity_poly.entity_id
_entity_poly.type
_entity_poly.pdbx_seq_one_letter_code
_entity_poly.pdbx_strand_id
1 'polypeptide(L)'
;MSSKQLSVTLSLFYGVATYNAKGDITSKHESVTITQGSSEWDNFMKHLKANGITEIKVTKAYDLNKVNKDEPTDSEKRYEEVKDIEPIQAEVDKYFTAPEIALTPEQKELKELREMVEALKGGNNSTAINKVVSTENSDALKTARADYEKVVGKKAGVQWDVAQINSKKEEFEVLETARADYEKVVGKKAGVQWDVAQINSKKEEFEVLETARADYKKAFDKDADEALTLEELEKAIKEK
;
A
#
# COMPACT_ATOMS: atom_id res chain seq x y z
N MET A 1 30.56 -13.23 -26.88
CA MET A 1 31.56 -12.21 -26.51
C MET A 1 32.69 -12.95 -25.81
N SER A 2 33.95 -12.78 -26.25
CA SER A 2 35.08 -13.45 -25.60
C SER A 2 35.24 -12.89 -24.19
N SER A 3 34.88 -13.67 -23.17
CA SER A 3 35.15 -13.33 -21.78
C SER A 3 36.67 -13.18 -21.63
N LYS A 4 37.14 -12.00 -21.21
CA LYS A 4 38.55 -11.81 -20.87
C LYS A 4 38.89 -12.80 -19.76
N GLN A 5 39.89 -13.65 -19.99
CA GLN A 5 40.33 -14.64 -19.02
C GLN A 5 41.46 -14.00 -18.21
N LEU A 6 41.13 -13.50 -17.03
CA LEU A 6 42.09 -12.83 -16.16
C LEU A 6 42.55 -13.78 -15.06
N SER A 7 43.85 -13.83 -14.79
CA SER A 7 44.38 -14.45 -13.58
C SER A 7 44.43 -13.38 -12.50
N VAL A 8 43.67 -13.56 -11.41
CA VAL A 8 43.46 -12.55 -10.37
C VAL A 8 44.03 -13.04 -9.05
N THR A 9 44.89 -12.23 -8.44
CA THR A 9 45.43 -12.49 -7.10
C THR A 9 44.61 -11.74 -6.04
N LEU A 10 44.06 -12.50 -5.12
CA LEU A 10 43.16 -12.05 -4.06
C LEU A 10 43.84 -12.21 -2.69
N SER A 11 43.78 -11.17 -1.87
CA SER A 11 44.11 -11.22 -0.44
C SER A 11 42.83 -11.45 0.37
N LEU A 12 42.80 -12.55 1.11
CA LEU A 12 41.65 -13.02 1.89
C LEU A 12 41.85 -12.66 3.37
N PHE A 13 40.83 -12.06 3.98
CA PHE A 13 40.84 -11.69 5.40
C PHE A 13 39.82 -12.51 6.19
N TYR A 14 40.24 -12.99 7.35
CA TYR A 14 39.43 -13.76 8.29
C TYR A 14 39.21 -12.90 9.56
N GLY A 15 38.33 -11.91 9.45
CA GLY A 15 38.07 -10.87 10.46
C GLY A 15 38.18 -9.44 9.93
N VAL A 16 38.07 -8.45 10.83
CA VAL A 16 38.20 -7.05 10.45
C VAL A 16 39.64 -6.77 10.00
N ALA A 17 39.82 -6.30 8.76
CA ALA A 17 41.13 -5.89 8.29
C ALA A 17 41.64 -4.73 9.15
N THR A 18 42.86 -4.85 9.67
CA THR A 18 43.51 -3.79 10.43
C THR A 18 44.60 -3.15 9.59
N TYR A 19 44.77 -1.83 9.74
CA TYR A 19 45.67 -1.03 8.94
C TYR A 19 46.65 -0.28 9.85
N ASN A 20 47.91 -0.17 9.43
CA ASN A 20 48.87 0.72 10.08
C ASN A 20 48.61 2.19 9.67
N ALA A 21 49.34 3.13 10.29
CA ALA A 21 49.20 4.56 10.00
C ALA A 21 49.59 4.97 8.56
N LYS A 22 50.15 4.06 7.76
CA LYS A 22 50.50 4.25 6.34
C LYS A 22 49.45 3.66 5.39
N GLY A 23 48.42 3.00 5.93
CA GLY A 23 47.40 2.30 5.14
C GLY A 23 47.80 0.88 4.72
N ASP A 24 48.93 0.34 5.19
CA ASP A 24 49.29 -1.04 4.93
C ASP A 24 48.53 -1.98 5.87
N ILE A 25 48.19 -3.16 5.36
CA ILE A 25 47.41 -4.14 6.09
C ILE A 25 48.28 -4.86 7.12
N THR A 26 47.83 -4.86 8.38
CA THR A 26 48.49 -5.54 9.51
C THR A 26 47.81 -6.84 9.91
N SER A 27 46.59 -7.08 9.44
CA SER A 27 45.85 -8.31 9.72
C SER A 27 46.43 -9.50 8.95
N LYS A 28 46.40 -10.68 9.59
CA LYS A 28 46.74 -11.94 8.94
C LYS A 28 45.83 -12.13 7.73
N HIS A 29 46.44 -12.43 6.59
CA HIS A 29 45.75 -12.67 5.33
C HIS A 29 46.41 -13.80 4.57
N GLU A 30 45.64 -14.41 3.68
CA GLU A 30 46.11 -15.43 2.75
C GLU A 30 45.97 -14.92 1.34
N SER A 31 46.93 -15.23 0.47
CA SER A 31 46.89 -14.85 -0.94
C SER A 31 46.52 -16.05 -1.79
N VAL A 32 45.52 -15.91 -2.66
CA VAL A 32 45.14 -16.94 -3.63
C VAL A 32 45.10 -16.35 -5.03
N THR A 33 45.52 -17.11 -6.03
CA THR A 33 45.44 -16.71 -7.44
C THR A 33 44.45 -17.62 -8.15
N ILE A 34 43.40 -17.03 -8.73
CA ILE A 34 42.31 -17.76 -9.37
C ILE A 34 42.00 -17.11 -10.71
N THR A 35 41.60 -17.93 -11.70
CA THR A 35 41.19 -17.42 -13.01
C THR A 35 39.75 -16.93 -12.98
N GLN A 36 39.51 -15.65 -13.26
CA GLN A 36 38.18 -15.04 -13.31
C GLN A 36 37.30 -15.73 -14.37
N GLY A 37 36.05 -16.03 -13.98
CA GLY A 37 35.07 -16.71 -14.84
C GLY A 37 35.29 -18.22 -15.02
N SER A 38 36.24 -18.80 -14.27
CA SER A 38 36.39 -20.26 -14.18
C SER A 38 35.38 -20.87 -13.20
N SER A 39 35.13 -22.18 -13.30
CA SER A 39 34.31 -22.90 -12.31
C SER A 39 34.93 -22.84 -10.90
N GLU A 40 36.25 -22.73 -10.79
CA GLU A 40 36.96 -22.52 -9.53
C GLU A 40 36.62 -21.14 -8.93
N TRP A 41 36.61 -20.09 -9.75
CA TRP A 41 36.20 -18.74 -9.33
C TRP A 41 34.78 -18.72 -8.79
N ASP A 42 33.82 -19.26 -9.54
CA ASP A 42 32.41 -19.27 -9.13
C ASP A 42 32.21 -20.05 -7.82
N ASN A 43 32.85 -21.21 -7.69
CA ASN A 43 32.80 -22.01 -6.47
C ASN A 43 33.47 -21.30 -5.30
N PHE A 44 34.62 -20.67 -5.52
CA PHE A 44 35.34 -19.93 -4.49
C PHE A 44 34.51 -18.76 -3.97
N MET A 45 34.01 -17.91 -4.89
CA MET A 45 33.21 -16.73 -4.55
C MET A 45 31.89 -17.08 -3.84
N LYS A 46 31.25 -18.19 -4.22
CA LYS A 46 30.02 -18.67 -3.58
C LYS A 46 30.21 -19.08 -2.10
N HIS A 47 31.40 -19.54 -1.74
CA HIS A 47 31.67 -20.10 -0.41
C HIS A 47 32.53 -19.21 0.50
N LEU A 48 32.79 -17.95 0.11
CA LEU A 48 33.63 -17.01 0.88
C LEU A 48 33.18 -16.90 2.35
N LYS A 49 31.90 -16.59 2.56
CA LYS A 49 31.32 -16.43 3.90
C LYS A 49 31.29 -17.75 4.68
N ALA A 50 31.05 -18.88 3.98
CA ALA A 50 31.07 -20.21 4.59
C ALA A 50 32.48 -20.60 5.07
N ASN A 51 33.51 -20.12 4.37
CA ASN A 51 34.92 -20.32 4.72
C ASN A 51 35.43 -19.30 5.75
N GLY A 52 34.57 -18.45 6.31
CA GLY A 52 34.96 -17.46 7.32
C GLY A 52 35.71 -16.23 6.77
N ILE A 53 35.71 -16.04 5.45
CA ILE A 53 36.31 -14.87 4.80
C ILE A 53 35.34 -13.69 4.95
N THR A 54 35.82 -12.57 5.45
CA THR A 54 35.04 -11.37 5.77
C THR A 54 35.31 -10.21 4.83
N GLU A 55 36.49 -10.18 4.20
CA GLU A 55 36.90 -9.15 3.24
C GLU A 55 37.86 -9.78 2.23
N ILE A 56 37.84 -9.29 0.99
CA ILE A 56 38.81 -9.65 -0.05
C ILE A 56 39.32 -8.40 -0.73
N LYS A 57 40.62 -8.36 -0.99
CA LYS A 57 41.24 -7.34 -1.81
C LYS A 57 41.91 -7.93 -3.03
N VAL A 58 41.61 -7.40 -4.20
CA VAL A 58 42.33 -7.68 -5.44
C VAL A 58 43.67 -6.95 -5.34
N THR A 59 44.76 -7.70 -5.47
CA THR A 59 46.13 -7.14 -5.39
C THR A 59 46.76 -7.00 -6.76
N LYS A 60 46.55 -7.99 -7.63
CA LYS A 60 47.07 -8.02 -8.99
C LYS A 60 46.10 -8.76 -9.90
N ALA A 61 46.12 -8.41 -11.19
CA ALA A 61 45.42 -9.17 -12.22
C ALA A 61 46.23 -9.18 -13.51
N TYR A 62 46.26 -10.31 -14.21
CA TYR A 62 47.00 -10.51 -15.45
C TYR A 62 46.07 -11.00 -16.57
N ASP A 63 46.20 -10.43 -17.77
CA ASP A 63 45.41 -10.86 -18.94
C ASP A 63 46.05 -12.06 -19.62
N LEU A 64 45.43 -13.24 -19.47
CA LEU A 64 45.94 -14.49 -20.02
C LEU A 64 45.86 -14.55 -21.55
N ASN A 65 45.11 -13.65 -22.19
CA ASN A 65 45.07 -13.57 -23.65
C ASN A 65 46.26 -12.78 -24.22
N LYS A 66 46.95 -11.99 -23.39
CA LYS A 66 48.07 -11.13 -23.79
C LYS A 66 49.39 -11.72 -23.33
N VAL A 67 49.84 -12.72 -24.08
CA VAL A 67 51.05 -13.49 -23.76
C VAL A 67 52.28 -12.88 -24.43
N ASN A 68 53.25 -12.47 -23.63
CA ASN A 68 54.61 -12.20 -24.07
C ASN A 68 55.35 -13.54 -24.24
N LYS A 69 55.61 -13.94 -25.50
CA LYS A 69 56.25 -15.21 -25.83
C LYS A 69 57.76 -15.23 -25.59
N ASP A 70 58.36 -14.06 -25.39
CA ASP A 70 59.81 -13.91 -25.16
C ASP A 70 60.18 -14.12 -23.68
N GLU A 71 59.17 -14.11 -22.79
CA GLU A 71 59.34 -14.38 -21.36
C GLU A 71 59.14 -15.89 -21.06
N PRO A 72 59.93 -16.46 -20.13
CA PRO A 72 59.78 -17.84 -19.69
C PRO A 72 58.37 -18.17 -19.22
N THR A 73 57.99 -19.45 -19.31
CA THR A 73 56.62 -19.88 -18.98
C THR A 73 56.19 -19.55 -17.56
N ASP A 74 57.15 -19.44 -16.66
CA ASP A 74 56.97 -19.29 -15.23
C ASP A 74 57.20 -17.84 -14.77
N SER A 75 57.44 -16.91 -15.71
CA SER A 75 57.69 -15.49 -15.44
C SER A 75 56.38 -14.73 -15.23
N GLU A 76 56.28 -13.92 -14.16
CA GLU A 76 55.14 -13.00 -13.95
C GLU A 76 54.99 -11.98 -15.09
N LYS A 77 56.08 -11.68 -15.81
CA LYS A 77 56.09 -10.76 -16.96
C LYS A 77 55.56 -11.38 -18.24
N ARG A 78 55.23 -12.67 -18.21
CA ARG A 78 54.68 -13.39 -19.35
C ARG A 78 53.31 -12.85 -19.76
N TYR A 79 52.57 -12.26 -18.83
CA TYR A 79 51.22 -11.74 -19.09
C TYR A 79 51.17 -10.24 -18.80
N GLU A 80 50.36 -9.51 -19.56
CA GLU A 80 50.16 -8.08 -19.33
C GLU A 80 49.38 -7.87 -18.03
N GLU A 81 49.97 -7.12 -17.09
CA GLU A 81 49.30 -6.73 -15.85
C GLU A 81 48.20 -5.70 -16.14
N VAL A 82 47.01 -5.97 -15.61
CA VAL A 82 45.84 -5.10 -15.71
C VAL A 82 46.02 -3.94 -14.72
N LYS A 83 46.22 -2.73 -15.25
CA LYS A 83 46.45 -1.53 -14.43
C LYS A 83 45.23 -1.09 -13.64
N ASP A 84 44.04 -1.34 -14.16
CA ASP A 84 42.78 -0.97 -13.53
C ASP A 84 42.11 -2.21 -12.93
N ILE A 85 42.33 -2.40 -11.63
CA ILE A 85 41.76 -3.51 -10.86
C ILE A 85 40.43 -3.14 -10.18
N GLU A 86 40.00 -1.87 -10.23
CA GLU A 86 38.76 -1.41 -9.59
C GLU A 86 37.51 -2.17 -10.09
N PRO A 87 37.34 -2.45 -11.39
CA PRO A 87 36.19 -3.22 -11.86
C PRO A 87 36.15 -4.65 -11.30
N ILE A 88 37.32 -5.26 -11.08
CA ILE A 88 37.44 -6.61 -10.54
C ILE A 88 37.14 -6.58 -9.04
N GLN A 89 37.66 -5.58 -8.32
CA GLN A 89 37.34 -5.37 -6.91
C GLN A 89 35.83 -5.17 -6.71
N ALA A 90 35.20 -4.32 -7.53
CA ALA A 90 33.76 -4.08 -7.47
C ALA A 90 32.92 -5.34 -7.77
N GLU A 91 33.42 -6.28 -8.57
CA GLU A 91 32.78 -7.58 -8.76
C GLU A 91 32.86 -8.43 -7.48
N VAL A 92 34.05 -8.50 -6.87
CA VAL A 92 34.28 -9.26 -5.63
C VAL A 92 33.45 -8.71 -4.48
N ASP A 93 33.35 -7.39 -4.36
CA ASP A 93 32.60 -6.72 -3.29
C ASP A 93 31.11 -7.06 -3.31
N LYS A 94 30.54 -7.36 -4.50
CA LYS A 94 29.13 -7.79 -4.63
C LYS A 94 28.81 -9.06 -3.85
N TYR A 95 29.80 -9.93 -3.62
CA TYR A 95 29.63 -11.16 -2.85
C TYR A 95 29.59 -10.91 -1.34
N PHE A 96 30.13 -9.77 -0.89
CA PHE A 96 30.09 -9.34 0.50
C PHE A 96 28.84 -8.51 0.82
N THR A 97 28.40 -7.67 -0.11
CA THR A 97 27.09 -7.02 -0.02
C THR A 97 26.00 -8.08 -0.02
N ALA A 98 25.09 -8.04 0.96
CA ALA A 98 23.92 -8.92 0.93
C ALA A 98 23.22 -8.74 -0.42
N PRO A 99 22.76 -9.81 -1.09
CA PRO A 99 21.87 -9.63 -2.23
C PRO A 99 20.76 -8.72 -1.73
N GLU A 100 20.53 -7.59 -2.40
CA GLU A 100 19.30 -6.84 -2.20
C GLU A 100 18.19 -7.86 -2.46
N ILE A 101 17.61 -8.39 -1.39
CA ILE A 101 16.39 -9.16 -1.49
C ILE A 101 15.44 -8.15 -2.11
N ALA A 102 15.14 -8.35 -3.40
CA ALA A 102 14.13 -7.59 -4.07
C ALA A 102 12.88 -7.79 -3.22
N LEU A 103 12.57 -6.78 -2.41
CA LEU A 103 11.44 -6.84 -1.50
C LEU A 103 10.24 -7.25 -2.36
N THR A 104 9.54 -8.30 -1.94
CA THR A 104 8.28 -8.66 -2.59
C THR A 104 7.37 -7.42 -2.59
N PRO A 105 6.40 -7.30 -3.50
CA PRO A 105 5.48 -6.16 -3.51
C PRO A 105 4.90 -5.85 -2.12
N GLU A 106 4.56 -6.89 -1.37
CA GLU A 106 4.09 -6.80 0.02
C GLU A 106 5.16 -6.30 1.00
N GLN A 107 6.43 -6.71 0.86
CA GLN A 107 7.52 -6.24 1.71
C GLN A 107 7.93 -4.78 1.39
N LYS A 108 7.78 -4.34 0.14
CA LYS A 108 7.94 -2.93 -0.23
C LYS A 108 6.84 -2.09 0.40
N GLU A 109 5.61 -2.56 0.34
CA GLU A 109 4.46 -1.91 0.94
C GLU A 109 4.58 -1.83 2.46
N LEU A 110 5.00 -2.92 3.12
CA LEU A 110 5.29 -2.95 4.56
C LEU A 110 6.41 -1.99 4.98
N LYS A 111 7.46 -1.87 4.15
CA LYS A 111 8.56 -0.93 4.41
C LYS A 111 8.08 0.52 4.26
N GLU A 112 7.36 0.85 3.18
CA GLU A 112 6.77 2.18 2.98
C GLU A 112 5.79 2.53 4.11
N LEU A 113 4.93 1.59 4.53
CA LEU A 113 3.98 1.79 5.62
C LEU A 113 4.70 2.03 6.96
N ARG A 114 5.78 1.28 7.26
CA ARG A 114 6.57 1.48 8.48
C ARG A 114 7.28 2.84 8.48
N GLU A 115 7.85 3.23 7.33
CA GLU A 115 8.49 4.55 7.18
C GLU A 115 7.47 5.69 7.30
N MET A 116 6.25 5.53 6.78
CA MET A 116 5.16 6.50 6.98
C MET A 116 4.72 6.59 8.44
N VAL A 117 4.59 5.46 9.15
CA VAL A 117 4.19 5.44 10.57
C VAL A 117 5.25 6.11 11.44
N GLU A 118 6.54 5.87 11.19
CA GLU A 118 7.61 6.52 11.94
C GLU A 118 7.74 8.01 11.60
N ALA A 119 7.50 8.41 10.34
CA ALA A 119 7.43 9.82 9.95
C ALA A 119 6.26 10.56 10.64
N LEU A 120 5.12 9.90 10.83
CA LEU A 120 3.96 10.42 11.55
C LEU A 120 4.20 10.52 13.07
N LYS A 121 4.88 9.53 13.67
CA LYS A 121 5.27 9.57 15.09
C LYS A 121 6.34 10.63 15.38
N GLY A 122 7.22 10.92 14.42
CA GLY A 122 8.31 11.89 14.53
C GLY A 122 7.89 13.36 14.43
N GLY A 123 6.60 13.67 14.27
CA GLY A 123 6.09 15.05 14.32
C GLY A 123 6.38 15.92 13.08
N ASN A 124 6.97 15.36 12.02
CA ASN A 124 7.17 16.08 10.75
C ASN A 124 5.94 15.93 9.83
N ASN A 125 4.88 16.66 10.16
CA ASN A 125 3.60 16.69 9.45
C ASN A 125 3.64 17.54 8.16
N SER A 126 4.56 17.34 7.22
CA SER A 126 4.53 18.16 6.00
C SER A 126 4.89 17.51 4.67
N THR A 127 5.57 16.35 4.63
CA THR A 127 5.95 15.73 3.35
C THR A 127 5.46 14.30 3.16
N ALA A 128 5.15 13.55 4.23
CA ALA A 128 4.50 12.24 4.12
C ALA A 128 3.01 12.32 3.76
N ILE A 129 2.37 13.49 3.97
CA ILE A 129 0.98 13.74 3.57
C ILE A 129 0.85 13.80 2.03
N ASN A 130 1.93 14.08 1.31
CA ASN A 130 1.88 14.25 -0.15
C ASN A 130 1.86 12.95 -0.98
N LYS A 131 1.89 11.75 -0.36
CA LYS A 131 1.51 10.50 -1.04
C LYS A 131 0.09 10.02 -0.65
N VAL A 132 -0.57 10.71 0.29
CA VAL A 132 -2.04 10.67 0.47
C VAL A 132 -2.73 11.63 -0.53
N VAL A 133 -1.98 12.53 -1.18
CA VAL A 133 -2.47 13.48 -2.20
C VAL A 133 -2.96 12.82 -3.50
N SER A 134 -2.82 11.51 -3.68
CA SER A 134 -3.39 10.82 -4.86
C SER A 134 -4.89 10.53 -4.74
N THR A 135 -5.53 10.64 -3.57
CA THR A 135 -6.98 10.43 -3.45
C THR A 135 -7.81 11.71 -3.60
N GLU A 136 -7.33 12.88 -3.17
CA GLU A 136 -8.08 14.14 -3.34
C GLU A 136 -8.19 14.62 -4.80
N ASN A 137 -7.30 14.16 -5.68
CA ASN A 137 -7.20 14.64 -7.06
C ASN A 137 -7.74 13.69 -8.13
N SER A 138 -8.23 12.51 -7.74
CA SER A 138 -8.89 11.59 -8.67
C SER A 138 -10.17 12.24 -9.22
N ASP A 139 -10.31 12.26 -10.55
CA ASP A 139 -11.50 12.80 -11.22
C ASP A 139 -12.79 12.11 -10.73
N ALA A 140 -12.69 10.84 -10.32
CA ALA A 140 -13.80 10.11 -9.72
C ALA A 140 -14.23 10.70 -8.37
N LEU A 141 -13.29 11.12 -7.51
CA LEU A 141 -13.62 11.72 -6.23
C LEU A 141 -14.19 13.14 -6.39
N LYS A 142 -13.66 13.93 -7.32
CA LYS A 142 -14.22 15.26 -7.65
C LYS A 142 -15.65 15.14 -8.17
N THR A 143 -15.89 14.20 -9.09
CA THR A 143 -17.22 13.93 -9.65
C THR A 143 -18.19 13.48 -8.56
N ALA A 144 -17.80 12.50 -7.74
CA ALA A 144 -18.64 12.00 -6.64
C ALA A 144 -19.00 13.12 -5.64
N ARG A 145 -18.04 13.99 -5.28
CA ARG A 145 -18.29 15.13 -4.39
C ARG A 145 -19.25 16.15 -5.00
N ALA A 146 -19.08 16.49 -6.27
CA ALA A 146 -19.98 17.41 -6.98
C ALA A 146 -21.40 16.85 -7.10
N ASP A 147 -21.53 15.56 -7.43
CA ASP A 147 -22.83 14.90 -7.52
C ASP A 147 -23.52 14.80 -6.17
N TYR A 148 -22.77 14.50 -5.11
CA TYR A 148 -23.29 14.51 -3.74
C TYR A 148 -23.81 15.89 -3.34
N GLU A 149 -23.04 16.95 -3.58
CA GLU A 149 -23.46 18.32 -3.25
C GLU A 149 -24.71 18.73 -4.04
N LYS A 150 -24.82 18.32 -5.30
CA LYS A 150 -26.00 18.57 -6.13
C LYS A 150 -27.27 17.88 -5.59
N VAL A 151 -27.15 16.66 -5.08
CA VAL A 151 -28.30 15.87 -4.62
C VAL A 151 -28.66 16.19 -3.17
N VAL A 152 -27.67 16.27 -2.29
CA VAL A 152 -27.87 16.45 -0.84
C VAL A 152 -27.91 17.94 -0.46
N GLY A 153 -27.42 18.84 -1.31
CA GLY A 153 -27.31 20.27 -1.03
C GLY A 153 -26.23 20.61 0.02
N LYS A 154 -25.40 19.64 0.40
CA LYS A 154 -24.31 19.79 1.37
C LYS A 154 -23.03 19.18 0.82
N LYS A 155 -21.90 19.74 1.23
CA LYS A 155 -20.59 19.17 0.89
C LYS A 155 -20.40 17.82 1.55
N ALA A 156 -19.85 16.87 0.79
CA ALA A 156 -19.41 15.59 1.32
C ALA A 156 -18.32 15.76 2.38
N GLY A 157 -18.21 14.79 3.29
CA GLY A 157 -17.15 14.77 4.29
C GLY A 157 -15.76 14.79 3.62
N VAL A 158 -14.87 15.65 4.12
CA VAL A 158 -13.53 15.84 3.54
C VAL A 158 -12.70 14.55 3.53
N GLN A 159 -12.93 13.67 4.50
CA GLN A 159 -12.25 12.38 4.65
C GLN A 159 -12.97 11.21 3.95
N TRP A 160 -14.12 11.46 3.31
CA TRP A 160 -14.88 10.37 2.67
C TRP A 160 -14.28 9.98 1.32
N ASP A 161 -14.19 8.68 1.08
CA ASP A 161 -13.88 8.11 -0.22
C ASP A 161 -15.11 8.05 -1.14
N VAL A 162 -14.91 7.67 -2.41
CA VAL A 162 -15.98 7.60 -3.42
C VAL A 162 -17.12 6.65 -2.99
N ALA A 163 -16.80 5.52 -2.36
CA ALA A 163 -17.80 4.53 -1.95
C ALA A 163 -18.66 5.07 -0.80
N GLN A 164 -18.04 5.71 0.17
CA GLN A 164 -18.72 6.37 1.29
C GLN A 164 -19.61 7.52 0.79
N ILE A 165 -19.14 8.34 -0.16
CA ILE A 165 -19.93 9.41 -0.75
C ILE A 165 -21.17 8.86 -1.46
N ASN A 166 -21.00 7.84 -2.30
CA ASN A 166 -22.10 7.23 -3.04
C ASN A 166 -23.11 6.57 -2.11
N SER A 167 -22.64 5.84 -1.09
CA SER A 167 -23.51 5.24 -0.07
C SER A 167 -24.32 6.30 0.68
N LYS A 168 -23.70 7.40 1.11
CA LYS A 168 -24.43 8.50 1.79
C LYS A 168 -25.39 9.25 0.88
N LYS A 169 -25.08 9.35 -0.42
CA LYS A 169 -26.00 9.90 -1.41
C LYS A 169 -27.24 9.02 -1.56
N GLU A 170 -27.05 7.72 -1.72
CA GLU A 170 -28.15 6.76 -1.86
C GLU A 170 -29.04 6.74 -0.62
N GLU A 171 -28.46 6.72 0.58
CA GLU A 171 -29.20 6.85 1.85
C GLU A 171 -30.10 8.11 1.87
N PHE A 172 -29.60 9.24 1.36
CA PHE A 172 -30.36 10.48 1.29
C PHE A 172 -31.50 10.40 0.27
N GLU A 173 -31.26 9.85 -0.93
CA GLU A 173 -32.29 9.69 -1.97
C GLU A 173 -33.43 8.77 -1.51
N VAL A 174 -33.10 7.68 -0.81
CA VAL A 174 -34.11 6.78 -0.21
C VAL A 174 -34.93 7.52 0.85
N LEU A 175 -34.28 8.33 1.70
CA LEU A 175 -34.98 9.12 2.71
C LEU A 175 -35.93 10.15 2.09
N GLU A 176 -35.49 10.89 1.08
CA GLU A 176 -36.34 11.87 0.40
C GLU A 176 -37.51 11.21 -0.33
N THR A 177 -37.30 10.03 -0.92
CA THR A 177 -38.38 9.24 -1.53
C THR A 177 -39.42 8.83 -0.48
N ALA A 178 -38.98 8.31 0.67
CA ALA A 178 -39.89 7.94 1.77
C ALA A 178 -40.68 9.16 2.28
N ARG A 179 -40.03 10.32 2.40
CA ARG A 179 -40.68 11.58 2.81
C ARG A 179 -41.74 12.04 1.81
N ALA A 180 -41.42 11.99 0.52
CA ALA A 180 -42.35 12.38 -0.53
C ALA A 180 -43.59 11.46 -0.55
N ASP A 181 -43.39 10.16 -0.38
CA ASP A 181 -44.49 9.20 -0.34
C ASP A 181 -45.33 9.32 0.93
N TYR A 182 -44.72 9.61 2.08
CA TYR A 182 -45.45 9.97 3.29
C TYR A 182 -46.31 11.21 3.09
N GLU A 183 -45.78 12.29 2.49
CA GLU A 183 -46.53 13.51 2.24
C GLU A 183 -47.71 13.29 1.28
N LYS A 184 -47.56 12.42 0.28
CA LYS A 184 -48.67 12.03 -0.60
C LYS A 184 -49.80 11.30 0.13
N VAL A 185 -49.46 10.40 1.05
CA VAL A 185 -50.45 9.56 1.75
C VAL A 185 -51.09 10.29 2.94
N VAL A 186 -50.28 10.95 3.75
CA VAL A 186 -50.73 11.62 4.98
C VAL A 186 -51.14 13.08 4.74
N GLY A 187 -50.79 13.65 3.59
CA GLY A 187 -51.05 15.06 3.26
C GLY A 187 -50.23 16.06 4.08
N LYS A 188 -49.26 15.57 4.87
CA LYS A 188 -48.39 16.36 5.74
C LYS A 188 -46.94 15.94 5.56
N LYS A 189 -46.03 16.89 5.73
CA LYS A 189 -44.59 16.60 5.70
C LYS A 189 -44.21 15.67 6.85
N ALA A 190 -43.36 14.68 6.53
CA ALA A 190 -42.73 13.85 7.54
C ALA A 190 -41.86 14.66 8.50
N GLY A 191 -41.66 14.14 9.72
CA GLY A 191 -40.77 14.75 10.70
C GLY A 191 -39.33 14.86 10.18
N VAL A 192 -38.72 16.04 10.36
CA VAL A 192 -37.37 16.35 9.83
C VAL A 192 -36.28 15.43 10.39
N GLN A 193 -36.48 14.89 11.60
CA GLN A 193 -35.54 13.99 12.28
C GLN A 193 -35.90 12.51 12.09
N TRP A 194 -36.98 12.19 11.38
CA TRP A 194 -37.39 10.80 11.21
C TRP A 194 -36.51 10.10 10.17
N ASP A 195 -36.13 8.87 10.49
CA ASP A 195 -35.54 7.94 9.54
C ASP A 195 -36.59 7.26 8.66
N VAL A 196 -36.14 6.50 7.65
CA VAL A 196 -37.02 5.80 6.70
C VAL A 196 -37.98 4.83 7.41
N ALA A 197 -37.52 4.13 8.45
CA ALA A 197 -38.33 3.15 9.16
C ALA A 197 -39.45 3.83 9.94
N GLN A 198 -39.13 4.93 10.64
CA GLN A 198 -40.10 5.75 11.35
C GLN A 198 -41.13 6.37 10.41
N ILE A 199 -40.69 6.87 9.24
CA ILE A 199 -41.59 7.41 8.21
C ILE A 199 -42.57 6.33 7.73
N ASN A 200 -42.07 5.15 7.37
CA ASN A 200 -42.90 4.06 6.87
C ASN A 200 -43.89 3.55 7.93
N SER A 201 -43.45 3.40 9.18
CA SER A 201 -44.31 3.00 10.29
C SER A 201 -45.44 4.01 10.53
N LYS A 202 -45.13 5.32 10.53
CA LYS A 202 -46.14 6.37 10.70
C LYS A 202 -47.10 6.47 9.52
N LYS A 203 -46.63 6.17 8.31
CA LYS A 203 -47.48 6.08 7.12
C LYS A 203 -48.48 4.92 7.26
N GLU A 204 -48.00 3.74 7.64
CA GLU A 204 -48.85 2.56 7.81
C GLU A 204 -49.89 2.75 8.92
N GLU A 205 -49.50 3.33 10.06
CA GLU A 205 -50.44 3.72 11.14
C GLU A 205 -51.56 4.62 10.61
N PHE A 206 -51.24 5.59 9.74
CA PHE A 206 -52.23 6.49 9.14
C PHE A 206 -53.17 5.76 8.18
N GLU A 207 -52.66 4.89 7.31
CA GLU A 207 -53.47 4.10 6.38
C GLU A 207 -54.47 3.16 7.10
N VAL A 208 -54.02 2.53 8.18
CA VAL A 208 -54.89 1.69 9.04
C VAL A 208 -55.97 2.53 9.71
N LEU A 209 -55.62 3.70 10.24
CA LEU A 209 -56.57 4.61 10.88
C LEU A 209 -57.62 5.14 9.89
N GLU A 210 -57.21 5.51 8.67
CA GLU A 210 -58.15 5.93 7.61
C GLU A 210 -59.10 4.80 7.21
N THR A 211 -58.62 3.56 7.16
CA THR A 211 -59.47 2.39 6.92
C THR A 211 -60.50 2.23 8.03
N ALA A 212 -60.09 2.32 9.29
CA ALA A 212 -61.00 2.24 10.43
C ALA A 212 -62.03 3.39 10.46
N ARG A 213 -61.63 4.61 10.07
CA ARG A 213 -62.55 5.76 9.91
C ARG A 213 -63.57 5.53 8.81
N ALA A 214 -63.15 4.96 7.68
CA ALA A 214 -64.06 4.61 6.59
C ALA A 214 -65.08 3.56 7.01
N ASP A 215 -64.65 2.56 7.79
CA ASP A 215 -65.56 1.53 8.32
C ASP A 215 -66.47 2.08 9.42
N TYR A 216 -65.99 2.98 10.28
CA TYR A 216 -66.83 3.74 11.21
C TYR A 216 -67.92 4.51 10.45
N LYS A 217 -67.56 5.19 9.36
CA LYS A 217 -68.51 5.93 8.53
C LYS A 217 -69.59 5.03 7.93
N LYS A 218 -69.21 3.86 7.41
CA LYS A 218 -70.19 2.87 6.92
C LYS A 218 -71.09 2.35 8.04
N ALA A 219 -70.54 2.15 9.24
CA ALA A 219 -71.31 1.66 10.36
C ALA A 219 -72.30 2.74 10.83
N PHE A 220 -71.88 3.97 11.04
CA PHE A 220 -72.66 5.03 11.71
C PHE A 220 -73.29 6.07 10.78
N ASP A 221 -73.08 5.98 9.47
CA ASP A 221 -73.51 6.96 8.45
C ASP A 221 -73.09 8.41 8.76
N LYS A 222 -71.95 8.55 9.45
CA LYS A 222 -71.35 9.85 9.79
C LYS A 222 -69.84 9.73 9.87
N ASP A 223 -69.15 10.83 9.64
CA ASP A 223 -67.70 10.88 9.80
C ASP A 223 -67.30 10.68 11.27
N ALA A 224 -66.20 9.97 11.49
CA ALA A 224 -65.57 9.86 12.79
C ALA A 224 -64.93 11.19 13.19
N ASP A 225 -64.90 11.48 14.49
CA ASP A 225 -64.09 12.59 15.00
C ASP A 225 -62.60 12.31 14.71
N GLU A 226 -61.89 13.30 14.16
CA GLU A 226 -60.48 13.18 13.83
C GLU A 226 -59.60 12.90 15.06
N ALA A 227 -60.07 13.23 16.26
CA ALA A 227 -59.35 12.96 17.51
C ALA A 227 -59.41 11.50 17.97
N LEU A 228 -60.31 10.68 17.42
CA LEU A 228 -60.45 9.28 17.84
C LEU A 228 -59.24 8.45 17.41
N THR A 229 -58.74 7.68 18.35
CA THR A 229 -57.68 6.69 18.14
C THR A 229 -58.23 5.44 17.44
N LEU A 230 -57.32 4.63 16.89
CA LEU A 230 -57.69 3.36 16.24
C LEU A 230 -58.50 2.45 17.19
N GLU A 231 -58.06 2.31 18.44
CA GLU A 231 -58.73 1.47 19.45
C GLU A 231 -60.15 1.96 19.76
N GLU A 232 -60.35 3.28 19.83
CA GLU A 232 -61.67 3.87 20.08
C GLU A 232 -62.61 3.67 18.88
N LEU A 233 -62.10 3.79 17.66
CA LEU A 233 -62.86 3.52 16.44
C LEU A 233 -63.30 2.05 16.38
N GLU A 234 -62.36 1.12 16.57
CA GLU A 234 -62.64 -0.31 16.55
C GLU A 234 -63.63 -0.71 17.64
N LYS A 235 -63.46 -0.18 18.86
CA LYS A 235 -64.39 -0.42 19.97
C LYS A 235 -65.79 0.10 19.65
N ALA A 236 -65.91 1.32 19.15
CA ALA A 236 -67.21 1.91 18.80
C ALA A 236 -67.91 1.10 17.70
N ILE A 237 -67.19 0.63 16.69
CA ILE A 237 -67.73 -0.24 15.62
C ILE A 237 -68.22 -1.57 16.21
N LYS A 238 -67.48 -2.18 17.13
CA LYS A 238 -67.81 -3.48 17.72
C LYS A 238 -69.00 -3.44 18.69
N GLU A 239 -69.21 -2.31 19.37
CA GLU A 239 -70.32 -2.10 20.31
C GLU A 239 -71.62 -1.64 19.63
N LYS A 240 -71.61 -1.48 18.30
CA LYS A 240 -72.78 -1.13 17.48
C LYS A 240 -73.63 -2.35 17.14
#